data_AF-A0A839A9I7-F1
#
_entry.id   AF-A0A839A9I7-F1
#
_cell.length_a   1.000
_cell.length_b   1.000
_cell.length_c   1.000
_cell.angle_alpha   90.00
_cell.angle_beta   90.00
_cell.angle_gamma   90.00
#
_symmetry.space_group_name_H-M   'P 1'
#
loop_
_entity.id
_entity.type
_entity.pdbx_description
1 polymer ?
#
loop_
_entity_poly.entity_id
_entity_poly.type
_entity_poly.pdbx_seq_one_letter_code
_entity_poly.pdbx_strand_id
1 'polypeptide(L)'
;MTKSRDNVVPHAKVRSLREAIRKVRMAEVERTDVVVELQESERARLELLAEELQDVFQEVPEDDDQFSFQIVPGTTPRLWIDITSHVVMGRDKRIYRFVKDTRLGRTVILETPEIDDMADCITEYIAERVLERERVVEGDWLSKRLKSKPEEAPATHAKAAPQAADGQLPVPNVRGMWGPFAAFAIGLLVGIVGLVGFAWFANPIN
;
A
#
# COMPACT_ATOMS: atom_id res chain seq x y z
N MET A 1 85.56 4.85 -49.03
CA MET A 1 84.26 5.54 -48.84
C MET A 1 83.32 4.60 -48.08
N THR A 2 83.25 4.75 -46.75
CA THR A 2 82.44 3.89 -45.89
C THR A 2 81.18 4.65 -45.52
N LYS A 3 80.03 4.26 -46.09
CA LYS A 3 78.71 4.81 -45.72
C LYS A 3 78.31 4.21 -44.37
N SER A 4 78.38 4.99 -43.29
CA SER A 4 77.65 4.68 -42.06
C SER A 4 76.16 4.64 -42.39
N ARG A 5 75.55 3.47 -42.20
CA ARG A 5 74.09 3.34 -42.20
C ARG A 5 73.60 3.84 -40.85
N ASP A 6 73.00 5.02 -40.89
CA ASP A 6 72.29 5.59 -39.76
C ASP A 6 71.02 4.75 -39.53
N ASN A 7 71.05 3.91 -38.50
CA ASN A 7 69.94 3.03 -38.16
C ASN A 7 69.01 3.77 -37.19
N VAL A 8 68.12 4.61 -37.73
CA VAL A 8 67.08 5.27 -36.94
C VAL A 8 66.00 4.24 -36.64
N VAL A 9 66.13 3.58 -35.49
CA VAL A 9 65.09 2.73 -34.93
C VAL A 9 63.91 3.65 -34.58
N PRO A 10 62.67 3.41 -35.06
CA PRO A 10 61.52 4.22 -34.68
C PRO A 10 61.39 4.15 -33.16
N HIS A 11 61.44 5.30 -32.47
CA HIS A 11 61.21 5.34 -31.04
C HIS A 11 59.88 4.64 -30.74
N ALA A 12 59.97 3.44 -30.16
CA ALA A 12 58.83 2.66 -29.74
C ALA A 12 57.94 3.59 -28.91
N LYS A 13 56.68 3.76 -29.33
CA LYS A 13 55.71 4.68 -28.72
C LYS A 13 55.69 4.46 -27.21
N VAL A 14 56.45 5.28 -26.47
CA VAL A 14 56.63 5.12 -25.03
C VAL A 14 55.28 5.42 -24.41
N ARG A 15 54.61 4.40 -23.89
CA ARG A 15 53.30 4.57 -23.25
C ARG A 15 53.52 5.40 -21.98
N SER A 16 53.06 6.64 -22.00
CA SER A 16 53.11 7.53 -20.85
C SER A 16 51.97 7.20 -19.91
N LEU A 17 52.29 6.80 -18.67
CA LEU A 17 51.30 6.61 -17.62
C LEU A 17 50.51 7.89 -17.36
N ARG A 18 51.13 9.07 -17.51
CA ARG A 18 50.46 10.37 -17.36
C ARG A 18 49.37 10.58 -18.42
N GLU A 19 49.65 10.21 -19.67
CA GLU A 19 48.65 10.28 -20.75
C GLU A 19 47.57 9.23 -20.56
N ALA A 20 47.92 8.03 -20.11
CA ALA A 20 46.95 6.98 -19.79
C ALA A 20 46.01 7.42 -18.65
N ILE A 21 46.54 7.98 -17.55
CA ILE A 21 45.75 8.52 -16.44
C ILE A 21 44.86 9.67 -16.91
N ARG A 22 45.38 10.60 -17.73
CA ARG A 22 44.58 11.69 -18.30
C ARG A 22 43.43 11.14 -19.16
N LYS A 23 43.70 10.15 -20.01
CA LYS A 23 42.68 9.49 -20.85
C LYS A 23 41.63 8.77 -20.02
N VAL A 24 42.01 8.05 -18.97
CA VAL A 24 41.07 7.38 -18.06
C VAL A 24 40.20 8.41 -17.33
N ARG A 25 40.79 9.50 -16.81
CA ARG A 25 40.04 10.57 -16.14
C ARG A 25 39.03 11.23 -17.08
N MET A 26 39.41 11.52 -18.33
CA MET A 26 38.48 12.08 -19.31
C MET A 26 37.33 11.13 -19.62
N ALA A 27 37.62 9.84 -19.82
CA ALA A 27 36.59 8.83 -20.06
C ALA A 27 35.66 8.65 -18.84
N GLU A 28 36.17 8.82 -17.62
CA GLU A 28 35.37 8.78 -16.38
C GLU A 28 34.47 10.00 -16.23
N VAL A 29 34.98 11.19 -16.60
CA VAL A 29 34.20 12.43 -16.66
C VAL A 29 33.09 12.31 -17.71
N GLU A 30 33.42 11.91 -18.95
CA GLU A 30 32.44 11.70 -20.03
C GLU A 30 31.34 10.70 -19.63
N ARG A 31 31.71 9.60 -18.95
CA ARG A 31 30.74 8.62 -18.47
C ARG A 31 29.80 9.19 -17.41
N THR A 32 30.35 10.01 -16.50
CA THR A 32 29.58 10.63 -15.43
C THR A 32 28.63 11.67 -15.99
N ASP A 33 29.09 12.47 -16.96
CA ASP A 33 28.30 13.49 -17.65
C ASP A 33 27.07 12.89 -18.34
N VAL A 34 27.27 11.82 -19.12
CA VAL A 34 26.17 11.08 -19.76
C VAL A 34 25.19 10.52 -18.71
N VAL A 35 25.66 9.98 -17.60
CA VAL A 35 24.77 9.47 -16.53
C VAL A 35 23.94 10.60 -15.91
N VAL A 36 24.51 11.79 -15.73
CA VAL A 36 23.80 12.97 -15.22
C VAL A 36 22.74 13.44 -16.22
N GLU A 37 23.06 13.52 -17.50
CA GLU A 37 22.08 13.89 -18.55
C GLU A 37 20.90 12.91 -18.60
N LEU A 38 21.16 11.60 -18.49
CA LEU A 38 20.09 10.60 -18.42
C LEU A 38 19.21 10.80 -17.18
N GLN A 39 19.80 11.05 -16.01
CA GLN A 39 19.05 11.29 -14.78
C GLN A 39 18.20 12.56 -14.87
N GLU A 40 18.72 13.62 -15.47
CA GLU A 40 18.00 14.87 -15.71
C GLU A 40 16.79 14.64 -16.61
N SER A 41 16.95 13.85 -17.69
CA SER A 41 15.86 13.47 -18.58
C SER A 41 14.79 12.61 -17.89
N GLU A 42 15.20 11.66 -17.05
CA GLU A 42 14.28 10.86 -16.25
C GLU A 42 13.49 11.73 -15.27
N ARG A 43 14.16 12.66 -14.59
CA ARG A 43 13.54 13.59 -13.68
C ARG A 43 12.51 14.45 -14.40
N ALA A 44 12.87 15.02 -15.55
CA ALA A 44 11.97 15.83 -16.36
C ALA A 44 10.69 15.06 -16.77
N ARG A 45 10.80 13.77 -17.12
CA ARG A 45 9.61 12.95 -17.41
C ARG A 45 8.73 12.72 -16.18
N LEU A 46 9.33 12.50 -15.02
CA LEU A 46 8.58 12.37 -13.76
C LEU A 46 7.94 13.71 -13.35
N GLU A 47 8.59 14.84 -13.65
CA GLU A 47 8.03 16.18 -13.44
C GLU A 47 6.77 16.40 -14.30
N LEU A 48 6.78 15.96 -15.57
CA LEU A 48 5.58 16.00 -16.43
C LEU A 48 4.44 15.15 -15.85
N LEU A 49 4.74 13.93 -15.38
CA LEU A 49 3.73 13.09 -14.72
C LEU A 49 3.20 13.72 -13.43
N ALA A 50 4.06 14.39 -12.65
CA ALA A 50 3.62 15.10 -11.45
C ALA A 50 2.75 16.32 -11.77
N GLU A 51 3.05 17.03 -12.87
CA GLU A 51 2.22 18.13 -13.37
C GLU A 51 0.83 17.64 -13.79
N GLU A 52 0.75 16.49 -14.48
CA GLU A 52 -0.54 15.88 -14.85
C GLU A 52 -1.37 15.49 -13.62
N LEU A 53 -0.71 15.05 -12.54
CA LEU A 53 -1.37 14.66 -11.30
C LEU A 53 -1.65 15.84 -10.33
N GLN A 54 -1.30 17.06 -10.72
CA GLN A 54 -1.33 18.22 -9.81
C GLN A 54 -2.73 18.53 -9.27
N ASP A 55 -3.78 18.31 -10.07
CA ASP A 55 -5.16 18.51 -9.64
C ASP A 55 -5.59 17.41 -8.65
N VAL A 56 -5.22 16.16 -8.90
CA VAL A 56 -5.47 15.02 -7.99
C VAL A 56 -4.76 15.21 -6.65
N PHE A 57 -3.52 15.69 -6.67
CA PHE A 57 -2.76 15.95 -5.44
C PHE A 57 -3.40 17.04 -4.58
N GLN A 58 -4.09 18.02 -5.18
CA GLN A 58 -4.81 19.07 -4.45
C GLN A 58 -6.09 18.58 -3.77
N GLU A 59 -6.65 17.46 -4.21
CA GLU A 59 -7.83 16.85 -3.57
C GLU A 59 -7.47 16.11 -2.28
N VAL A 60 -6.20 15.78 -2.07
CA VAL A 60 -5.72 15.10 -0.87
C VAL A 60 -5.41 16.12 0.23
N PRO A 61 -5.95 15.97 1.45
CA PRO A 61 -5.65 16.86 2.57
C PRO A 61 -4.15 16.92 2.91
N GLU A 62 -3.60 18.12 3.12
CA GLU A 62 -2.17 18.33 3.42
C GLU A 62 -1.72 17.67 4.74
N ASP A 63 -2.65 17.40 5.66
CA ASP A 63 -2.40 16.73 6.94
C ASP A 63 -2.50 15.20 6.86
N ASP A 64 -2.69 14.64 5.67
CA ASP A 64 -2.65 13.19 5.45
C ASP A 64 -1.22 12.67 5.25
N ASP A 65 -0.58 12.30 6.35
CA ASP A 65 0.76 11.68 6.38
C ASP A 65 0.86 10.36 5.58
N GLN A 66 -0.25 9.81 5.08
CA GLN A 66 -0.23 8.60 4.24
C GLN A 66 0.48 8.84 2.91
N PHE A 67 0.35 10.05 2.34
CA PHE A 67 0.81 10.35 0.99
C PHE A 67 2.08 11.19 1.00
N SER A 68 2.85 11.11 -0.08
CA SER A 68 4.09 11.86 -0.25
C SER A 68 4.32 12.14 -1.72
N PHE A 69 3.86 13.29 -2.22
CA PHE A 69 3.95 13.67 -3.63
C PHE A 69 5.23 14.45 -3.91
N GLN A 70 6.37 13.76 -3.91
CA GLN A 70 7.67 14.39 -4.11
C GLN A 70 8.57 13.59 -5.04
N ILE A 71 9.31 14.31 -5.89
CA ILE A 71 10.35 13.73 -6.73
C ILE A 71 11.67 13.74 -5.95
N VAL A 72 12.20 12.56 -5.65
CA VAL A 72 13.49 12.39 -4.99
C VAL A 72 14.57 12.11 -6.04
N PRO A 73 15.63 12.95 -6.11
CA PRO A 73 16.74 12.73 -7.02
C PRO A 73 17.61 11.55 -6.56
N GLY A 74 18.40 10.99 -7.49
CA GLY A 74 19.35 9.93 -7.21
C GLY A 74 19.72 9.15 -8.46
N THR A 75 20.37 8.00 -8.29
CA THR A 75 20.77 7.12 -9.41
C THR A 75 19.59 6.69 -10.28
N THR A 76 18.41 6.61 -9.67
CA THR A 76 17.13 6.44 -10.35
C THR A 76 16.18 7.41 -9.67
N PRO A 77 15.85 8.55 -10.31
CA PRO A 77 14.84 9.48 -9.82
C PRO A 77 13.52 8.76 -9.55
N ARG A 78 12.81 9.17 -8.50
CA ARG A 78 11.55 8.53 -8.09
C ARG A 78 10.52 9.59 -7.74
N LEU A 79 9.32 9.48 -8.31
CA LEU A 79 8.14 10.20 -7.82
C LEU A 79 7.49 9.32 -6.75
N TRP A 80 7.55 9.75 -5.50
CA TRP A 80 6.84 9.07 -4.43
C TRP A 80 5.35 9.41 -4.51
N ILE A 81 4.52 8.45 -4.08
CA ILE A 81 3.07 8.61 -3.92
C ILE A 81 2.68 8.36 -2.46
N ASP A 82 3.27 7.34 -1.84
CA ASP A 82 3.18 7.05 -0.41
C ASP A 82 4.50 6.43 0.09
N ILE A 83 4.61 6.10 1.38
CA ILE A 83 5.85 5.55 1.98
C ILE A 83 6.37 4.23 1.34
N THR A 84 5.52 3.50 0.63
CA THR A 84 5.81 2.21 -0.01
C THR A 84 5.68 2.23 -1.53
N SER A 85 5.03 3.24 -2.10
CA SER A 85 4.66 3.27 -3.52
C SER A 85 5.26 4.47 -4.24
N HIS A 86 5.87 4.20 -5.39
CA HIS A 86 6.58 5.21 -6.17
C HIS A 86 6.64 4.84 -7.65
N VAL A 87 6.78 5.86 -8.48
CA VAL A 87 6.98 5.74 -9.93
C VAL A 87 8.45 5.95 -10.26
N VAL A 88 8.97 5.09 -11.13
CA VAL A 88 10.32 5.24 -11.71
C VAL A 88 10.26 5.11 -13.21
N MET A 89 11.26 5.67 -13.89
CA MET A 89 11.48 5.35 -15.29
C MET A 89 12.04 3.92 -15.43
N GLY A 90 11.45 3.17 -16.36
CA GLY A 90 11.91 1.84 -16.77
C GLY A 90 13.35 1.86 -17.29
N ARG A 91 13.92 0.68 -17.56
CA ARG A 91 15.33 0.57 -17.95
C ARG A 91 15.64 1.31 -19.26
N ASP A 92 14.66 1.37 -20.15
CA ASP A 92 14.71 2.01 -21.47
C ASP A 92 14.33 3.51 -21.44
N LYS A 93 14.00 4.06 -20.26
CA LYS A 93 13.71 5.49 -20.03
C LYS A 93 12.51 6.02 -20.80
N ARG A 94 11.64 5.13 -21.26
CA ARG A 94 10.42 5.47 -22.02
C ARG A 94 9.15 5.06 -21.29
N ILE A 95 9.24 4.00 -20.51
CA ILE A 95 8.12 3.42 -19.79
C ILE A 95 8.13 3.96 -18.36
N TYR A 96 7.00 4.49 -17.90
CA TYR A 96 6.75 4.70 -16.48
C TYR A 96 6.46 3.35 -15.83
N ARG A 97 7.03 3.13 -14.65
CA ARG A 97 6.77 1.94 -13.85
C ARG A 97 6.32 2.35 -12.46
N PHE A 98 5.07 2.05 -12.14
CA PHE A 98 4.52 2.22 -10.81
C PHE A 98 4.74 0.98 -9.97
N VAL A 99 5.37 1.16 -8.81
CA VAL A 99 5.86 0.08 -7.96
C VAL A 99 5.37 0.28 -6.54
N LYS A 100 4.99 -0.82 -5.89
CA LYS A 100 4.70 -0.88 -4.46
C LYS A 100 5.57 -1.92 -3.77
N ASP A 101 6.30 -1.48 -2.76
CA ASP A 101 7.10 -2.37 -1.91
C ASP A 101 6.20 -2.96 -0.80
N THR A 102 6.20 -4.29 -0.68
CA THR A 102 5.43 -5.02 0.33
C THR A 102 6.36 -5.91 1.15
N ARG A 103 5.84 -6.49 2.24
CA ARG A 103 6.58 -7.48 3.03
C ARG A 103 6.95 -8.74 2.24
N LEU A 104 6.23 -9.04 1.16
CA LEU A 104 6.50 -10.18 0.27
C LEU A 104 7.44 -9.80 -0.88
N GLY A 105 7.92 -8.56 -0.90
CA GLY A 105 8.75 -8.02 -1.95
C GLY A 105 8.04 -6.95 -2.76
N ARG A 106 8.65 -6.63 -3.89
CA ARG A 106 8.25 -5.54 -4.78
C ARG A 106 7.22 -6.02 -5.79
N THR A 107 6.10 -5.32 -5.86
CA THR A 107 5.07 -5.54 -6.87
C THR A 107 5.06 -4.36 -7.85
N VAL A 108 4.98 -4.67 -9.13
CA VAL A 108 4.73 -3.66 -10.17
C VAL A 108 3.23 -3.57 -10.39
N ILE A 109 2.67 -2.39 -10.21
CA ILE A 109 1.23 -2.13 -10.38
C ILE A 109 0.94 -1.90 -11.86
N LEU A 110 1.70 -1.01 -12.51
CA LEU A 110 1.55 -0.69 -13.93
C LEU A 110 2.90 -0.38 -14.58
N GLU A 111 3.06 -0.80 -15.84
CA GLU A 111 4.10 -0.33 -16.76
C GLU A 111 3.44 0.20 -18.03
N THR A 112 3.65 1.47 -18.35
CA THR A 112 3.11 2.07 -19.57
C THR A 112 4.02 3.20 -20.07
N PRO A 113 4.17 3.39 -21.39
CA PRO A 113 4.81 4.58 -21.93
C PRO A 113 3.92 5.83 -21.91
N GLU A 114 2.60 5.65 -21.79
CA GLU A 114 1.61 6.72 -21.84
C GLU A 114 1.46 7.38 -20.48
N ILE A 115 1.44 8.72 -20.47
CA ILE A 115 1.33 9.52 -19.24
C ILE A 115 -0.07 9.43 -18.64
N ASP A 116 -1.11 9.51 -19.48
CA ASP A 116 -2.51 9.47 -19.07
C ASP A 116 -2.85 8.15 -18.37
N ASP A 117 -2.49 7.01 -18.96
CA ASP A 117 -2.68 5.68 -18.37
C ASP A 117 -2.01 5.56 -16.98
N MET A 118 -0.82 6.16 -16.84
CA MET A 118 -0.09 6.17 -15.57
C MET A 118 -0.77 7.07 -14.53
N ALA A 119 -1.22 8.25 -14.95
CA ALA A 119 -1.93 9.19 -14.10
C ALA A 119 -3.27 8.60 -13.60
N ASP A 120 -4.05 7.97 -14.49
CA ASP A 120 -5.29 7.28 -14.15
C ASP A 120 -5.05 6.17 -13.11
N CYS A 121 -4.02 5.34 -13.32
CA CYS A 121 -3.68 4.26 -12.40
C CYS A 121 -3.26 4.78 -11.01
N ILE A 122 -2.50 5.88 -10.96
CA ILE A 122 -2.10 6.50 -9.69
C ILE A 122 -3.32 7.12 -9.00
N THR A 123 -4.23 7.73 -9.75
CA THR A 123 -5.46 8.30 -9.23
C THR A 123 -6.36 7.23 -8.61
N GLU A 124 -6.57 6.12 -9.33
CA GLU A 124 -7.31 4.96 -8.81
C GLU A 124 -6.65 4.40 -7.54
N TYR A 125 -5.31 4.29 -7.54
CA TYR A 125 -4.55 3.85 -6.39
C TYR A 125 -4.73 4.76 -5.16
N ILE A 126 -4.68 6.09 -5.35
CA ILE A 126 -4.89 7.07 -4.27
C ILE A 126 -6.32 6.93 -3.73
N ALA A 127 -7.32 6.85 -4.62
CA ALA A 127 -8.72 6.67 -4.23
C ALA A 127 -8.92 5.38 -3.41
N GLU A 128 -8.32 4.27 -3.82
CA GLU A 128 -8.33 3.02 -3.05
C GLU A 128 -7.71 3.19 -1.66
N ARG A 129 -6.58 3.91 -1.54
CA ARG A 129 -5.91 4.16 -0.26
C ARG A 129 -6.75 5.01 0.69
N VAL A 130 -7.38 6.07 0.18
CA VAL A 130 -8.28 6.92 0.96
C VAL A 130 -9.46 6.10 1.50
N LEU A 131 -10.11 5.31 0.65
CA LEU A 131 -11.23 4.46 1.06
C LEU A 131 -10.83 3.35 2.04
N GLU A 132 -9.64 2.77 1.89
CA GLU A 132 -9.14 1.79 2.86
C GLU A 132 -8.93 2.41 4.24
N ARG A 133 -8.41 3.64 4.31
CA ARG A 133 -8.25 4.36 5.58
C ARG A 133 -9.60 4.56 6.26
N GLU A 134 -10.60 5.04 5.54
CA GLU A 134 -11.96 5.24 6.07
C GLU A 134 -12.54 3.95 6.64
N ARG A 135 -12.44 2.83 5.90
CA ARG A 135 -12.91 1.52 6.36
C ARG A 135 -12.18 1.03 7.60
N VAL A 136 -10.86 1.25 7.70
CA VAL A 136 -10.08 0.87 8.89
C VAL A 136 -10.49 1.71 10.09
N VAL A 137 -10.71 3.01 9.90
CA VAL A 137 -11.15 3.95 10.96
C VAL A 137 -12.56 3.59 11.44
N GLU A 138 -13.50 3.35 10.52
CA GLU A 138 -14.86 2.89 10.86
C GLU A 138 -14.84 1.52 11.55
N GLY A 139 -14.00 0.60 11.09
CA GLY A 139 -13.82 -0.72 11.69
C GLY A 139 -13.26 -0.65 13.11
N ASP A 140 -12.29 0.22 13.37
CA ASP A 140 -11.75 0.46 14.72
C ASP A 140 -12.79 1.14 15.61
N TRP A 141 -13.52 2.13 15.10
CA TRP A 141 -14.62 2.78 15.84
C TRP A 141 -15.72 1.79 16.21
N LEU A 142 -16.18 0.96 15.26
CA LEU A 142 -17.19 -0.06 15.51
C LEU A 142 -16.69 -1.11 16.51
N SER A 143 -15.43 -1.52 16.38
CA SER A 143 -14.78 -2.45 17.31
C SER A 143 -14.68 -1.85 18.72
N LYS A 144 -14.33 -0.58 18.85
CA LYS A 144 -14.32 0.15 20.13
C LYS A 144 -15.73 0.23 20.71
N ARG A 145 -16.75 0.54 19.90
CA ARG A 145 -18.15 0.62 20.34
C ARG A 145 -18.73 -0.72 20.78
N LEU A 146 -18.42 -1.80 20.08
CA LEU A 146 -18.84 -3.16 20.46
C LEU A 146 -18.14 -3.63 21.74
N LYS A 147 -16.89 -3.19 21.96
CA LYS A 147 -16.12 -3.48 23.18
C LYS A 147 -16.55 -2.60 24.36
N SER A 148 -16.99 -1.38 24.12
CA SER A 148 -17.66 -0.56 25.14
C SER A 148 -19.08 -1.09 25.34
N LYS A 149 -19.27 -1.86 26.42
CA LYS A 149 -20.60 -2.19 26.95
C LYS A 149 -21.42 -0.88 27.03
N PRO A 150 -22.74 -0.85 26.72
CA PRO A 150 -23.53 0.36 26.88
C PRO A 150 -23.42 0.78 28.34
N GLU A 151 -22.67 1.84 28.60
CA GLU A 151 -22.64 2.46 29.91
C GLU A 151 -24.05 3.04 30.10
N GLU A 152 -24.73 2.56 31.14
CA GLU A 152 -26.06 3.03 31.51
C GLU A 152 -26.04 4.55 31.54
N ALA A 153 -26.87 5.18 30.69
CA ALA A 153 -27.02 6.62 30.66
C ALA A 153 -27.34 7.13 32.08
N PRO A 154 -26.68 8.20 32.56
CA PRO A 154 -26.94 8.70 33.90
C PRO A 154 -28.35 9.30 33.94
N ALA A 155 -29.27 8.60 34.60
CA ALA A 155 -30.62 9.08 34.89
C ALA A 155 -30.51 10.36 35.75
N THR A 156 -30.60 11.51 35.08
CA THR A 156 -30.60 12.81 35.74
C THR A 156 -32.04 13.16 36.12
N HIS A 157 -32.33 13.04 37.43
CA HIS A 157 -33.39 13.69 38.22
C HIS A 157 -34.83 13.76 37.66
N ALA A 158 -35.72 12.95 38.25
CA ALA A 158 -37.10 13.33 38.53
C ALA A 158 -37.51 12.88 39.95
N LYS A 159 -38.22 13.77 40.64
CA LYS A 159 -38.39 13.90 42.10
C LYS A 159 -39.28 12.85 42.80
N ALA A 160 -38.91 12.58 44.06
CA ALA A 160 -39.71 12.39 45.30
C ALA A 160 -40.87 11.36 45.38
N ALA A 161 -40.78 10.48 46.38
CA ALA A 161 -41.75 9.45 46.82
C ALA A 161 -42.95 10.04 47.63
N PRO A 162 -44.00 9.26 48.02
CA PRO A 162 -43.89 8.22 49.06
C PRO A 162 -44.72 6.92 48.86
N GLN A 163 -44.39 5.95 49.71
CA GLN A 163 -44.77 4.53 49.81
C GLN A 163 -46.28 4.19 49.81
N ALA A 164 -46.60 3.03 49.23
CA ALA A 164 -47.59 2.09 49.77
C ALA A 164 -47.18 0.65 49.42
N ALA A 165 -47.26 -0.23 50.41
CA ALA A 165 -46.89 -1.64 50.34
C ALA A 165 -47.86 -2.44 49.46
N ASP A 166 -47.35 -3.44 48.74
CA ASP A 166 -47.94 -4.78 48.69
C ASP A 166 -46.94 -5.77 48.10
N GLY A 167 -46.90 -6.96 48.70
CA GLY A 167 -45.89 -7.98 48.46
C GLY A 167 -46.07 -8.69 47.12
N GLN A 168 -44.96 -8.85 46.40
CA GLN A 168 -44.77 -9.92 45.43
C GLN A 168 -43.27 -10.22 45.35
N LEU A 169 -42.86 -11.44 45.69
CA LEU A 169 -41.46 -11.87 45.53
C LEU A 169 -41.07 -11.80 44.04
N PRO A 170 -39.91 -11.21 43.68
CA PRO A 170 -39.45 -11.22 42.31
C PRO A 170 -38.93 -12.62 41.99
N VAL A 171 -39.69 -13.41 41.24
CA VAL A 171 -39.14 -14.59 40.57
C VAL A 171 -38.12 -14.09 39.53
N PRO A 172 -36.83 -14.44 39.65
CA PRO A 172 -35.82 -13.97 38.71
C PRO A 172 -36.09 -14.60 37.34
N ASN A 173 -36.44 -13.74 36.38
CA ASN A 173 -36.64 -14.12 34.99
C ASN A 173 -35.27 -14.38 34.34
N VAL A 174 -34.82 -15.64 34.32
CA VAL A 174 -33.54 -16.06 33.70
C VAL A 174 -33.62 -16.12 32.16
N ARG A 175 -34.45 -15.27 31.56
CA ARG A 175 -34.85 -15.32 30.15
C ARG A 175 -34.29 -14.14 29.35
N GLY A 176 -33.06 -13.72 29.67
CA GLY A 176 -32.41 -12.56 29.04
C GLY A 176 -31.10 -12.83 28.30
N MET A 177 -30.41 -13.94 28.55
CA MET A 177 -29.04 -14.15 28.02
C MET A 177 -28.84 -15.48 27.27
N TRP A 178 -29.75 -16.45 27.38
CA TRP A 178 -29.65 -17.77 26.74
C TRP A 178 -30.79 -18.08 25.76
N GLY A 179 -31.66 -17.09 25.49
CA GLY A 179 -32.82 -17.22 24.61
C GLY A 179 -32.52 -17.73 23.19
N PRO A 180 -31.52 -17.17 22.47
CA PRO A 180 -31.22 -17.65 21.11
C PRO A 180 -30.54 -19.02 21.11
N PHE A 181 -29.72 -19.35 22.13
CA PHE A 181 -29.04 -20.64 22.22
C PHE A 181 -30.01 -21.79 22.59
N ALA A 182 -30.99 -21.54 23.45
CA ALA A 182 -32.01 -22.52 23.80
C ALA A 182 -32.94 -22.83 22.61
N ALA A 183 -33.35 -21.81 21.85
CA ALA A 183 -34.14 -22.01 20.63
C ALA A 183 -33.37 -22.79 19.55
N PHE A 184 -32.07 -22.50 19.39
CA PHE A 184 -31.19 -23.24 18.47
C PHE A 184 -31.02 -24.70 18.89
N ALA A 185 -30.79 -24.98 20.18
CA ALA A 185 -30.63 -26.35 20.68
C ALA A 185 -31.91 -27.19 20.50
N ILE A 186 -33.08 -26.58 20.70
CA ILE A 186 -34.38 -27.23 20.45
C ILE A 186 -34.55 -27.53 18.96
N GLY A 187 -34.26 -26.55 18.09
CA GLY A 187 -34.32 -26.76 16.63
C GLY A 187 -33.38 -27.86 16.15
N LEU A 188 -32.15 -27.91 16.67
CA LEU A 188 -31.16 -28.95 16.36
C LEU A 188 -31.65 -30.33 16.77
N LEU A 189 -32.19 -30.47 18.00
CA LEU A 189 -32.72 -31.76 18.48
C LEU A 189 -33.91 -32.24 17.64
N VAL A 190 -34.83 -31.35 17.29
CA VAL A 190 -35.97 -31.68 16.41
C VAL A 190 -35.48 -32.11 15.03
N GLY A 191 -34.47 -31.42 14.47
CA GLY A 191 -33.84 -31.80 13.21
C GLY A 191 -33.16 -33.16 13.23
N ILE A 192 -32.40 -33.46 14.30
CA ILE A 192 -31.74 -34.77 14.48
C ILE A 192 -32.78 -35.89 14.59
N VAL A 193 -33.83 -35.71 15.41
CA VAL A 193 -34.90 -36.70 15.55
C VAL A 193 -35.64 -36.91 14.23
N GLY A 194 -35.92 -35.84 13.49
CA GLY A 194 -36.52 -35.93 12.15
C GLY A 194 -35.66 -36.71 11.16
N LEU A 195 -34.35 -36.45 11.13
CA LEU A 195 -33.41 -37.18 10.27
C LEU A 195 -33.29 -38.66 10.65
N VAL A 196 -33.22 -38.98 11.93
CA VAL A 196 -33.16 -40.37 12.40
C VAL A 196 -34.46 -41.12 12.09
N GLY A 197 -35.62 -40.49 12.31
CA GLY A 197 -36.92 -41.06 11.94
C GLY A 197 -37.06 -41.27 10.43
N PHE A 198 -36.62 -40.29 9.62
CA PHE A 198 -36.60 -40.42 8.17
C PHE A 198 -35.64 -41.51 7.71
N ALA A 199 -34.45 -41.63 8.31
CA ALA A 199 -33.49 -42.68 7.98
C ALA A 199 -34.02 -44.08 8.33
N TRP A 200 -34.74 -44.23 9.45
CA TRP A 200 -35.43 -45.48 9.82
C TRP A 200 -36.57 -45.84 8.86
N PHE A 201 -37.33 -44.84 8.40
CA PHE A 201 -38.38 -45.03 7.41
C PHE A 201 -37.82 -45.38 6.01
N ALA A 202 -36.73 -44.72 5.62
CA ALA A 202 -36.09 -44.91 4.31
C ALA A 202 -35.22 -46.19 4.24
N ASN A 203 -34.74 -46.69 5.39
CA ASN A 203 -33.94 -47.91 5.47
C ASN A 203 -34.42 -48.78 6.64
N PRO A 204 -35.58 -49.44 6.53
CA PRO A 204 -36.08 -50.31 7.58
C PRO A 204 -35.12 -51.49 7.75
N ILE A 205 -34.51 -51.58 8.93
CA ILE A 205 -33.60 -52.67 9.28
C ILE A 205 -34.45 -53.92 9.46
N ASN A 206 -34.45 -54.80 8.44
CA ASN A 206 -34.86 -56.20 8.57
C ASN A 206 -33.66 -57.06 8.99
#